data_AF-A0AAQ5YQB7-F1
#
_entry.id   AF-A0AAQ5YQB7-F1
#
_cell.length_a   1.000
_cell.length_b   1.000
_cell.length_c   1.000
_cell.angle_alpha   90.00
_cell.angle_beta   90.00
_cell.angle_gamma   90.00
#
_symmetry.space_group_name_H-M   'P 1'
#
loop_
_entity.id
_entity.type
_entity.pdbx_description
1 polymer ?
#
loop_
_entity_poly.entity_id
_entity_poly.type
_entity_poly.pdbx_seq_one_letter_code
_entity_poly.pdbx_strand_id
1 'polypeptide(L)'
;MILWMKTEEMALGELLERLRTVTQSIDEIMQLDSSPLRAADITPDLKKQFAFLSGGRGDNGSPIIVFPEFPAFGEITDREFHNVLTYLTSVP
;
A
#
# COMPACT_ATOMS: atom_id res chain seq x y z
N MET A 1 -13.10 36.38 18.86
CA MET A 1 -11.98 36.18 17.91
C MET A 1 -11.03 35.06 18.34
N ILE A 2 -10.75 34.87 19.64
CA ILE A 2 -9.78 33.88 20.14
C ILE A 2 -10.27 32.41 20.04
N LEU A 3 -11.58 32.16 20.09
CA LEU A 3 -12.12 30.80 20.04
C LEU A 3 -11.97 30.13 18.66
N TRP A 4 -12.02 30.92 17.58
CA TRP A 4 -11.95 30.42 16.19
C TRP A 4 -10.53 29.95 15.83
N MET A 5 -9.49 30.68 16.27
CA MET A 5 -8.10 30.26 16.09
C MET A 5 -7.79 28.91 16.76
N LYS A 6 -8.39 28.63 17.93
CA LYS A 6 -8.21 27.33 18.61
C LYS A 6 -8.82 26.16 17.85
N THR A 7 -9.89 26.39 17.08
CA THR A 7 -10.55 25.36 16.29
C THR A 7 -9.75 25.03 15.03
N GLU A 8 -9.16 26.03 14.38
CA GLU A 8 -8.28 25.82 13.22
C GLU A 8 -6.95 25.13 13.60
N GLU A 9 -6.37 25.48 14.75
CA GLU A 9 -5.17 24.82 15.28
C GLU A 9 -5.40 23.32 15.58
N MET A 10 -6.55 22.96 16.15
CA MET A 10 -6.92 21.55 16.36
C MET A 10 -7.10 20.80 15.04
N ALA A 11 -7.75 21.42 14.05
CA ALA A 11 -7.96 20.81 12.74
C ALA A 11 -6.63 20.60 11.99
N LEU A 12 -5.69 21.55 12.11
CA LEU A 12 -4.34 21.43 11.55
C LEU A 12 -3.55 20.31 12.24
N GLY A 13 -3.65 20.20 13.57
CA GLY A 13 -3.03 19.11 14.33
C GLY A 13 -3.54 17.72 13.91
N GLU A 14 -4.85 17.57 13.74
CA GLU A 14 -5.46 16.32 13.25
C GLU A 14 -5.06 16.01 11.81
N LEU A 15 -5.05 17.02 10.93
CA LEU A 15 -4.62 16.87 9.54
C LEU A 15 -3.14 16.43 9.45
N LEU A 16 -2.27 17.06 10.24
CA LEU A 16 -0.84 16.71 10.31
C LEU A 16 -0.66 15.28 10.84
N GLU A 17 -1.46 14.87 11.82
CA GLU A 17 -1.42 13.51 12.34
C GLU A 17 -1.84 12.49 11.29
N ARG A 18 -2.91 12.77 10.56
CA ARG A 18 -3.37 11.93 9.45
C ARG A 18 -2.34 11.86 8.32
N LEU A 19 -1.72 12.99 7.97
CA LEU A 19 -0.64 13.02 6.97
C LEU A 19 0.56 12.20 7.43
N ARG A 20 0.97 12.31 8.71
CA ARG A 20 2.09 11.52 9.25
C ARG A 20 1.81 10.03 9.19
N THR A 21 0.59 9.60 9.53
CA THR A 21 0.17 8.19 9.44
C THR A 21 0.22 7.67 8.00
N VAL A 22 -0.23 8.48 7.02
CA VAL A 22 -0.14 8.13 5.60
C VAL A 22 1.33 7.99 5.15
N THR A 23 2.20 8.93 5.53
CA THR A 23 3.62 8.88 5.19
C THR A 23 4.32 7.67 5.82
N GLN A 24 4.05 7.37 7.09
CA GLN A 24 4.60 6.17 7.75
C GLN A 24 4.16 4.87 7.09
N SER A 25 2.89 4.76 6.67
CA SER A 25 2.39 3.58 5.95
C SER A 25 3.11 3.37 4.61
N ILE A 26 3.46 4.46 3.92
CA ILE A 26 4.26 4.41 2.68
C ILE A 26 5.69 3.95 2.98
N ASP A 27 6.31 4.47 4.04
CA ASP A 27 7.66 4.07 4.44
C ASP A 27 7.73 2.60 4.89
N GLU A 28 6.69 2.08 5.58
CA GLU A 28 6.59 0.65 5.93
C GLU A 28 6.51 -0.25 4.69
N ILE A 29 5.88 0.20 3.60
CA ILE A 29 5.87 -0.53 2.31
C ILE A 29 7.26 -0.46 1.64
N MET A 30 8.03 0.60 1.88
CA MET A 30 9.36 0.83 1.26
C MET A 30 10.56 0.42 2.14
N GLN A 31 10.33 -0.12 3.35
CA GLN A 31 11.40 -0.55 4.25
C GLN A 31 12.12 -1.80 3.72
N LEU A 32 13.20 -1.55 2.98
CA LEU A 32 14.11 -2.53 2.36
C LEU A 32 14.92 -3.41 3.35
N ASP A 33 14.81 -3.20 4.66
CA ASP A 33 15.72 -3.79 5.67
C ASP A 33 15.20 -5.04 6.40
N SER A 34 14.06 -5.58 5.99
CA SER A 34 13.63 -6.93 6.37
C SER A 34 13.89 -7.90 5.20
N SER A 35 14.26 -9.15 5.49
CA SER A 35 14.46 -10.17 4.45
C SER A 35 13.34 -10.09 3.40
N PRO A 36 13.65 -9.97 2.10
CA PRO A 36 12.63 -9.69 1.09
C PRO A 36 11.54 -10.75 1.16
N LEU A 37 10.29 -10.30 1.25
CA LEU A 37 9.11 -11.14 1.29
C LEU A 37 9.17 -12.13 0.12
N ARG A 38 9.20 -13.44 0.40
CA ARG A 38 9.33 -14.44 -0.67
C ARG A 38 7.96 -14.92 -1.11
N ALA A 39 7.83 -15.26 -2.39
CA ALA A 39 6.62 -15.88 -2.93
C ALA A 39 6.18 -17.13 -2.15
N ALA A 40 7.15 -17.91 -1.66
CA ALA A 40 6.89 -19.12 -0.87
C ALA A 40 6.14 -18.81 0.44
N ASP A 41 6.39 -17.65 1.04
CA ASP A 41 5.82 -17.26 2.33
C ASP A 41 4.38 -16.75 2.22
N ILE A 42 3.99 -16.28 1.03
CA ILE A 42 2.67 -15.68 0.73
C ILE A 42 1.96 -16.36 -0.45
N THR A 43 2.33 -17.61 -0.76
CA THR A 43 1.69 -18.39 -1.82
C THR A 43 0.16 -18.41 -1.77
N PRO A 44 -0.52 -18.56 -0.60
CA PRO A 44 -1.98 -18.50 -0.58
C PRO A 44 -2.53 -17.15 -1.03
N ASP A 45 -1.89 -16.04 -0.65
CA ASP A 45 -2.29 -14.68 -1.00
C ASP A 45 -2.14 -14.46 -2.52
N LEU A 46 -0.99 -14.87 -3.09
CA LEU A 46 -0.72 -14.76 -4.54
C LEU A 46 -1.67 -15.62 -5.39
N LYS A 47 -2.09 -16.79 -4.88
CA LYS A 47 -3.05 -17.66 -5.57
C LYS A 47 -4.46 -17.07 -5.67
N LYS A 48 -4.80 -16.03 -4.91
CA LYS A 48 -6.07 -15.30 -5.10
C LYS A 48 -6.10 -14.52 -6.41
N GLN A 49 -4.94 -14.15 -6.96
CA GLN A 49 -4.79 -13.47 -8.26
C GLN A 49 -5.62 -12.18 -8.41
N PHE A 50 -5.90 -11.47 -7.31
CA PHE A 50 -6.60 -10.18 -7.34
C PHE A 50 -5.73 -9.03 -7.85
N ALA A 51 -4.41 -9.24 -7.96
CA ALA A 51 -3.45 -8.33 -8.57
C ALA A 51 -2.32 -9.12 -9.23
N PHE A 52 -1.79 -8.63 -10.34
CA PHE A 52 -0.61 -9.20 -11.00
C PHE A 52 0.19 -8.15 -11.77
N LEU A 53 1.46 -8.45 -12.06
CA LEU A 53 2.29 -7.65 -12.97
C LEU A 53 1.92 -7.97 -14.41
N SER A 54 1.58 -6.94 -15.20
CA SER A 54 1.31 -7.12 -16.64
C SER A 54 2.54 -7.54 -17.45
N GLY A 55 3.74 -7.39 -16.89
CA GLY A 55 5.02 -7.54 -17.58
C GLY A 55 5.50 -6.25 -18.27
N GLY A 56 4.61 -5.27 -18.47
CA GLY A 56 4.95 -3.95 -18.99
C GLY A 56 5.50 -3.02 -17.91
N ARG A 57 6.23 -1.98 -18.35
CA ARG A 57 6.68 -0.87 -17.51
C ARG A 57 6.12 0.44 -18.07
N GLY A 58 5.82 1.37 -17.17
CA GLY A 58 5.49 2.74 -17.55
C GLY A 58 6.70 3.47 -18.13
N ASP A 59 6.49 4.66 -18.67
CA ASP A 59 7.53 5.45 -19.35
C ASP A 59 8.74 5.77 -18.45
N ASN A 60 8.53 5.81 -17.13
CA ASN A 60 9.55 6.03 -16.11
C ASN A 60 10.21 4.73 -15.59
N GLY A 61 9.87 3.58 -16.19
CA GLY A 61 10.33 2.27 -15.75
C GLY A 61 9.57 1.69 -14.56
N SER A 62 8.54 2.34 -14.02
CA SER A 62 7.74 1.78 -12.92
C SER A 62 6.95 0.52 -13.36
N PRO A 63 6.77 -0.48 -12.48
CA PRO A 63 5.98 -1.67 -12.80
C PRO A 63 4.50 -1.32 -13.00
N ILE A 64 3.86 -1.99 -13.96
CA ILE A 64 2.41 -1.85 -14.18
C ILE A 64 1.70 -3.02 -13.51
N ILE A 65 1.00 -2.72 -12.41
CA ILE A 65 0.16 -3.66 -11.66
C ILE A 65 -1.28 -3.57 -12.17
N VAL A 66 -1.89 -4.72 -12.46
CA VAL A 66 -3.26 -4.85 -12.94
C VAL A 66 -4.12 -5.50 -11.88
N PHE A 67 -5.32 -4.95 -11.67
CA PHE A 67 -6.38 -5.50 -10.84
C PHE A 67 -7.51 -6.01 -11.76
N PRO A 68 -7.60 -7.32 -12.02
CA PRO A 68 -8.71 -7.88 -12.79
C PRO A 68 -10.01 -7.83 -11.99
N GLU A 69 -11.12 -8.16 -12.63
CA GLU A 69 -12.38 -8.40 -11.92
C GLU A 69 -12.20 -9.54 -10.92
N PHE A 70 -12.49 -9.25 -9.65
CA PHE A 70 -12.38 -10.21 -8.56
C PHE A 70 -13.59 -10.02 -7.63
N PRO A 71 -14.68 -10.80 -7.79
CA PRO A 71 -15.94 -10.59 -7.08
C PRO A 71 -15.82 -10.63 -5.54
N ALA A 72 -14.84 -11.38 -5.02
CA ALA A 72 -14.55 -11.49 -3.59
C ALA A 72 -13.54 -10.45 -3.09
N PHE A 73 -13.34 -9.33 -3.81
CA PHE A 73 -12.35 -8.31 -3.42
C PHE A 73 -12.61 -7.73 -2.03
N GLY A 74 -13.89 -7.60 -1.63
CA GLY A 74 -14.26 -7.15 -0.30
C GLY A 74 -13.90 -8.13 0.84
N GLU A 75 -13.51 -9.36 0.52
CA GLU A 75 -13.07 -10.38 1.49
C GLU A 75 -11.54 -10.42 1.67
N ILE A 76 -10.79 -9.63 0.89
CA ILE A 76 -9.34 -9.53 1.01
C ILE A 76 -9.02 -8.72 2.27
N THR A 77 -8.17 -9.28 3.13
CA THR A 77 -7.70 -8.56 4.33
C THR A 77 -6.61 -7.56 3.96
N ASP A 78 -6.48 -6.48 4.75
CA ASP A 78 -5.42 -5.47 4.57
C ASP A 78 -4.02 -6.09 4.53
N ARG A 79 -3.79 -7.14 5.33
CA ARG A 79 -2.53 -7.88 5.37
C ARG A 79 -2.25 -8.62 4.06
N GLU A 80 -3.23 -9.30 3.51
CA GLU A 80 -3.09 -10.00 2.22
C GLU A 80 -2.87 -8.99 1.08
N PHE A 81 -3.60 -7.88 1.10
CA PHE A 81 -3.43 -6.80 0.14
C PHE A 81 -2.00 -6.23 0.19
N HIS A 82 -1.53 -5.89 1.39
CA HIS A 82 -0.19 -5.40 1.62
C HIS A 82 0.89 -6.41 1.19
N ASN A 83 0.78 -7.67 1.61
CA ASN A 83 1.73 -8.73 1.25
C ASN A 83 1.88 -8.87 -0.27
N VAL A 84 0.77 -8.93 -1.00
CA VAL A 84 0.80 -9.08 -2.46
C VAL A 84 1.44 -7.86 -3.11
N LEU A 85 1.06 -6.65 -2.71
CA LEU A 85 1.64 -5.44 -3.30
C LEU A 85 3.14 -5.31 -3.00
N THR A 86 3.55 -5.52 -1.76
CA THR A 86 4.96 -5.51 -1.35
C THR A 86 5.76 -6.55 -2.14
N TYR A 87 5.22 -7.74 -2.35
CA TYR A 87 5.88 -8.74 -3.19
C TYR A 87 5.97 -8.29 -4.65
N LEU A 88 4.85 -7.88 -5.28
CA LEU A 88 4.83 -7.51 -6.70
C LEU A 88 5.72 -6.29 -7.00
N THR A 89 5.88 -5.34 -6.08
CA THR A 89 6.79 -4.19 -6.25
C THR A 89 8.25 -4.53 -5.98
N SER A 90 8.53 -5.63 -5.26
CA SER A 90 9.89 -6.12 -5.04
C SER A 90 10.46 -6.93 -6.22
N VAL A 91 9.61 -7.35 -7.16
CA VAL A 91 10.05 -8.10 -8.35
C VAL A 91 10.69 -7.16 -9.37
N PRO A 92 11.96 -7.40 -9.76
CA PRO A 92 12.72 -6.54 -10.66
C PRO A 92 12.32 -6.62 -12.14
#